data_AF-A0A4Q2YPC0-F1
#
_entry.id   AF-A0A4Q2YPC0-F1
#
_cell.length_a   1.000
_cell.length_b   1.000
_cell.length_c   1.000
_cell.angle_alpha   90.00
_cell.angle_beta   90.00
_cell.angle_gamma   90.00
#
_symmetry.space_group_name_H-M   'P 1'
#
loop_
_entity.id
_entity.type
_entity.pdbx_description
1 polymer ?
#
loop_
_entity_poly.entity_id
_entity_poly.type
_entity_poly.pdbx_seq_one_letter_code
_entity_poly.pdbx_strand_id
1 'polypeptide(L)'
;MRFHHEWRRHFRMLLAESPPVPLPGVMDALETLARRGIPTGVASSSDLADIELCLEKAGLREFFSCIAAGDEVACGKPDPEVYLLCCRRMGIDPWQSHAAEDSTRGVQAGVAAGLHVFLLTGGRPEVPPEKDRVRPVSSLTEVAWAGLEPRPLA
;
A
#
# COMPACT_ATOMS: atom_id res chain seq x y z
N MET A 1 17.45 -15.00 -12.23
CA MET A 1 17.37 -13.97 -13.30
C MET A 1 16.34 -14.30 -14.40
N ARG A 2 16.27 -15.53 -14.95
CA ARG A 2 15.32 -15.87 -16.04
C ARG A 2 13.83 -15.83 -15.65
N PHE A 3 13.48 -16.47 -14.52
CA PHE A 3 12.10 -16.50 -14.00
C PHE A 3 11.53 -15.10 -13.74
N HIS A 4 12.33 -14.20 -13.16
CA HIS A 4 11.86 -12.86 -12.80
C HIS A 4 11.54 -12.01 -14.05
N HIS A 5 12.36 -12.12 -15.10
CA HIS A 5 12.08 -11.48 -16.39
C HIS A 5 10.87 -12.08 -17.10
N GLU A 6 10.74 -13.40 -17.12
CA GLU A 6 9.61 -14.10 -17.76
C GLU A 6 8.29 -13.82 -17.04
N TRP A 7 8.29 -13.85 -15.70
CA TRP A 7 7.14 -13.46 -14.88
C TRP A 7 6.70 -12.03 -15.17
N ARG A 8 7.63 -11.06 -15.19
CA ARG A 8 7.30 -9.66 -15.44
C ARG A 8 6.72 -9.42 -16.81
N ARG A 9 7.31 -10.03 -17.84
CA ARG A 9 6.76 -9.99 -19.20
C ARG A 9 5.35 -10.54 -19.21
N HIS A 10 5.12 -11.69 -18.57
CA HIS A 10 3.79 -12.30 -18.50
C HIS A 10 2.78 -11.47 -17.71
N PHE A 11 3.19 -10.93 -16.56
CA PHE A 11 2.38 -10.04 -15.72
C PHE A 11 1.94 -8.79 -16.48
N ARG A 12 2.84 -8.14 -17.22
CA ARG A 12 2.50 -6.99 -18.07
C ARG A 12 1.55 -7.34 -19.21
N MET A 13 1.70 -8.51 -19.82
CA MET A 13 0.74 -9.00 -20.83
C MET A 13 -0.64 -9.23 -20.22
N LEU A 14 -0.72 -9.86 -19.04
CA LEU A 14 -1.98 -10.06 -18.32
C LEU A 14 -2.66 -8.73 -17.98
N LEU A 15 -1.92 -7.73 -17.49
CA LEU A 15 -2.46 -6.38 -17.23
C LEU A 15 -2.95 -5.68 -18.50
N ALA A 16 -2.37 -5.99 -19.66
CA ALA A 16 -2.81 -5.45 -20.94
C ALA A 16 -4.10 -6.10 -21.44
N GLU A 17 -4.27 -7.41 -21.22
CA GLU A 17 -5.42 -8.20 -21.65
C GLU A 17 -6.61 -8.11 -20.68
N SER A 18 -6.35 -7.91 -19.39
CA SER A 18 -7.37 -7.86 -18.34
C SER A 18 -6.98 -6.84 -17.28
N PRO A 19 -7.67 -5.69 -17.22
CA PRO A 19 -7.45 -4.71 -16.18
C PRO A 19 -7.63 -5.34 -14.79
N PRO A 20 -6.75 -5.02 -13.83
CA PRO A 20 -6.89 -5.53 -12.48
C PRO A 20 -8.15 -4.94 -11.83
N VAL A 21 -8.89 -5.78 -11.11
CA VAL A 21 -10.08 -5.37 -10.36
C VAL A 21 -9.65 -5.00 -8.94
N PRO A 22 -9.92 -3.78 -8.45
CA PRO A 22 -9.63 -3.40 -7.07
C PRO A 22 -10.35 -4.30 -6.07
N LEU A 23 -9.72 -4.56 -4.92
CA LEU A 23 -10.38 -5.27 -3.82
C LEU A 23 -11.63 -4.51 -3.33
N PRO A 24 -12.62 -5.21 -2.76
CA PRO A 24 -13.79 -4.57 -2.17
C PRO A 24 -13.40 -3.46 -1.18
N GLY A 25 -14.03 -2.29 -1.34
CA GLY A 25 -13.81 -1.11 -0.51
C GLY A 25 -12.60 -0.24 -0.89
N VAL A 26 -11.77 -0.62 -1.86
CA VAL A 26 -10.64 0.23 -2.31
C VAL A 26 -11.15 1.56 -2.90
N MET A 27 -12.10 1.50 -3.84
CA MET A 27 -12.66 2.72 -4.47
C MET A 27 -13.31 3.64 -3.44
N ASP A 28 -14.22 3.09 -2.62
CA ASP A 28 -14.92 3.86 -1.58
C ASP A 28 -13.94 4.51 -0.58
N ALA A 29 -12.86 3.79 -0.21
CA ALA A 29 -11.82 4.32 0.65
C ALA A 29 -11.09 5.50 -0.01
N LEU A 30 -10.60 5.32 -1.25
CA LEU A 30 -9.85 6.35 -1.97
C LEU A 30 -10.71 7.60 -2.23
N GLU A 31 -11.96 7.45 -2.66
CA GLU A 31 -12.90 8.57 -2.84
C GLU A 31 -13.21 9.28 -1.52
N THR A 32 -13.36 8.54 -0.43
CA THR A 32 -13.60 9.13 0.90
C THR A 32 -12.40 9.90 1.41
N LEU A 33 -11.18 9.36 1.26
CA LEU A 33 -9.95 10.04 1.64
C LEU A 33 -9.72 11.29 0.79
N ALA A 34 -9.94 11.20 -0.53
CA ALA A 34 -9.82 12.33 -1.45
C ALA A 34 -10.79 13.47 -1.11
N ARG A 35 -12.08 13.17 -0.86
CA ARG A 35 -13.07 14.18 -0.43
C ARG A 35 -12.71 14.88 0.88
N ARG A 36 -11.91 14.24 1.73
CA ARG A 36 -11.45 14.79 3.02
C ARG A 36 -10.08 15.44 2.95
N GLY A 37 -9.44 15.47 1.78
CA GLY A 37 -8.10 16.03 1.59
C GLY A 37 -7.02 15.21 2.31
N ILE A 38 -7.25 13.93 2.57
CA ILE A 38 -6.24 13.05 3.17
C ILE A 38 -5.39 12.47 2.05
N PRO A 39 -4.07 12.78 2.01
CA PRO A 39 -3.21 12.30 0.94
C PRO A 39 -3.00 10.79 1.04
N THR A 40 -2.92 10.12 -0.10
CA THR A 40 -2.61 8.70 -0.18
C THR A 40 -1.36 8.47 -1.03
N GLY A 41 -0.63 7.39 -0.74
CA GLY A 41 0.56 6.96 -1.45
C GLY A 41 0.64 5.44 -1.55
N VAL A 42 1.44 4.94 -2.47
CA VAL A 42 1.70 3.49 -2.65
C VAL A 42 3.10 3.16 -2.18
N ALA A 43 3.24 2.11 -1.37
CA ALA A 43 4.52 1.52 -0.98
C ALA A 43 4.50 0.02 -1.28
N SER A 44 5.26 -0.42 -2.29
CA SER A 44 5.17 -1.78 -2.84
C SER A 44 6.54 -2.41 -3.08
N SER A 45 6.60 -3.74 -3.05
CA SER A 45 7.81 -4.51 -3.39
C SER A 45 8.01 -4.68 -4.90
N SER A 46 7.04 -4.29 -5.72
CA SER A 46 7.13 -4.29 -7.18
C SER A 46 7.95 -3.12 -7.70
N ASP A 47 8.42 -3.21 -8.95
CA ASP A 47 9.10 -2.10 -9.61
C ASP A 47 8.13 -0.98 -9.95
N LEU A 48 8.65 0.25 -10.02
CA LEU A 48 7.87 1.45 -10.31
C LEU A 48 7.02 1.30 -11.58
N ALA A 49 7.61 0.76 -12.66
CA ALA A 49 6.92 0.59 -13.93
C ALA A 49 5.74 -0.40 -13.86
N ASP A 50 5.83 -1.43 -13.00
CA ASP A 50 4.76 -2.42 -12.83
C ASP A 50 3.63 -1.85 -11.97
N ILE A 51 3.96 -1.01 -10.98
CA ILE A 51 2.99 -0.30 -10.14
C ILE A 51 2.21 0.73 -10.96
N GLU A 52 2.90 1.59 -11.70
CA GLU A 52 2.29 2.63 -12.55
C GLU A 52 1.31 2.01 -13.55
N LEU A 53 1.74 0.99 -14.29
CA LEU A 53 0.87 0.28 -15.24
C LEU A 53 -0.37 -0.34 -14.57
N CYS A 54 -0.19 -0.96 -13.40
CA CYS A 54 -1.30 -1.56 -12.66
C CYS A 54 -2.32 -0.50 -12.22
N LEU A 55 -1.86 0.62 -11.65
CA LEU A 55 -2.71 1.72 -11.20
C LEU A 55 -3.43 2.42 -12.37
N GLU A 56 -2.73 2.65 -13.48
CA GLU A 56 -3.33 3.23 -14.69
C GLU A 56 -4.44 2.33 -15.24
N LYS A 57 -4.17 1.03 -15.38
CA LYS A 57 -5.16 0.06 -15.87
C LYS A 57 -6.36 -0.10 -14.92
N ALA A 58 -6.12 0.03 -13.61
CA ALA A 58 -7.18 0.03 -12.60
C ALA A 58 -8.00 1.33 -12.55
N GLY A 59 -7.56 2.41 -13.22
CA GLY A 59 -8.16 3.73 -13.08
C GLY A 59 -7.94 4.36 -11.69
N LEU A 60 -6.87 3.96 -10.99
CA LEU A 60 -6.60 4.38 -9.61
C LEU A 60 -5.46 5.40 -9.49
N ARG A 61 -4.71 5.62 -10.57
CA ARG A 61 -3.45 6.37 -10.49
C ARG A 61 -3.61 7.78 -9.93
N GLU A 62 -4.72 8.44 -10.24
CA GLU A 62 -5.00 9.82 -9.83
C GLU A 62 -5.19 10.00 -8.32
N PHE A 63 -5.53 8.95 -7.59
CA PHE A 63 -5.72 9.04 -6.13
C PHE A 63 -4.40 9.14 -5.35
N PHE A 64 -3.29 8.72 -5.95
CA PHE A 64 -2.00 8.57 -5.26
C PHE A 64 -1.06 9.74 -5.54
N SER A 65 -0.70 10.45 -4.49
CA SER A 65 0.23 11.59 -4.52
C SER A 65 1.69 11.18 -4.75
N CYS A 66 2.06 9.96 -4.35
CA CYS A 66 3.36 9.38 -4.64
C CYS A 66 3.31 7.85 -4.71
N ILE A 67 4.35 7.29 -5.32
CA ILE A 67 4.65 5.85 -5.32
C ILE A 67 6.07 5.70 -4.77
N ALA A 68 6.30 4.71 -3.92
CA ALA A 68 7.61 4.21 -3.49
C ALA A 68 7.68 2.72 -3.85
N ALA A 69 8.63 2.37 -4.69
CA ALA A 69 8.74 1.07 -5.31
C ALA A 69 9.91 0.25 -4.76
N GLY A 70 9.86 -1.07 -4.97
CA GLY A 70 10.82 -2.02 -4.43
C GLY A 70 12.20 -1.91 -5.09
N ASP A 71 12.26 -1.42 -6.32
CA ASP A 71 13.49 -1.14 -7.07
C ASP A 71 14.15 0.19 -6.68
N GLU A 72 13.56 0.95 -5.75
CA GLU A 72 14.09 2.20 -5.22
C GLU A 72 14.74 2.05 -3.83
N VAL A 73 14.69 0.86 -3.25
CA VAL A 73 15.17 0.56 -1.89
C VAL A 73 16.26 -0.51 -1.89
N ALA A 74 17.17 -0.44 -0.92
CA ALA A 74 18.23 -1.43 -0.78
C ALA A 74 17.69 -2.72 -0.14
N CYS A 75 16.75 -2.56 0.79
CA CYS A 75 16.13 -3.65 1.54
C CYS A 75 14.61 -3.65 1.32
N GLY A 76 14.09 -4.71 0.71
CA GLY A 76 12.65 -4.90 0.58
C GLY A 76 11.99 -5.33 1.90
N LYS A 77 10.66 -5.18 1.99
CA LYS A 77 9.82 -5.67 3.12
C LYS A 77 10.29 -7.07 3.57
N PRO A 78 10.50 -7.40 4.86
CA PRO A 78 10.00 -6.71 6.04
C PRO A 78 10.81 -5.49 6.49
N ASP A 79 11.85 -5.10 5.75
CA ASP A 79 12.53 -3.83 6.02
C ASP A 79 11.57 -2.64 5.79
N PRO A 80 11.57 -1.61 6.66
CA PRO A 80 10.68 -0.46 6.56
C PRO A 80 11.03 0.54 5.46
N GLU A 81 12.17 0.40 4.76
CA GLU A 81 12.70 1.39 3.81
C GLU A 81 11.65 1.93 2.83
N VAL A 82 10.83 1.06 2.23
CA VAL A 82 9.83 1.48 1.22
C VAL A 82 8.72 2.34 1.82
N TYR A 83 8.32 2.07 3.06
CA TYR A 83 7.33 2.88 3.77
C TYR A 83 7.91 4.21 4.23
N LEU A 84 9.15 4.21 4.73
CA LEU A 84 9.85 5.43 5.13
C LEU A 84 10.12 6.32 3.91
N LEU A 85 10.43 5.75 2.76
CA LEU A 85 10.55 6.46 1.48
C LEU A 85 9.23 7.10 1.07
N CYS A 86 8.12 6.35 1.15
CA CYS A 86 6.78 6.86 0.86
C CYS A 86 6.41 8.04 1.78
N CYS A 87 6.55 7.87 3.10
CA CYS A 87 6.23 8.92 4.07
C CYS A 87 7.09 10.17 3.87
N ARG A 88 8.38 10.00 3.55
CA ARG A 88 9.29 11.12 3.23
C ARG A 88 8.85 11.89 2.00
N ARG A 89 8.43 11.19 0.93
CA ARG A 89 7.92 11.81 -0.31
C ARG A 89 6.63 12.59 -0.07
N MET A 90 5.77 12.06 0.79
CA MET A 90 4.50 12.71 1.16
C MET A 90 4.68 13.83 2.18
N GLY A 91 5.82 13.90 2.87
CA GLY A 91 6.02 14.81 3.98
C GLY A 91 5.03 14.52 5.11
N ILE A 92 4.94 13.26 5.57
CA ILE A 92 4.07 12.84 6.67
C ILE A 92 4.86 12.07 7.74
N ASP A 93 4.40 12.15 8.99
CA ASP A 93 4.94 11.36 10.10
C ASP A 93 4.42 9.91 10.02
N PRO A 94 5.29 8.89 9.90
CA PRO A 94 4.83 7.51 9.88
C PRO A 94 4.08 7.12 11.16
N TRP A 95 4.39 7.70 12.32
CA TRP A 95 3.69 7.38 13.58
C TRP A 95 2.23 7.82 13.61
N GLN A 96 1.85 8.72 12.68
CA GLN A 96 0.50 9.23 12.51
C GLN A 96 -0.16 8.71 11.23
N SER A 97 0.51 7.81 10.52
CA SER A 97 0.10 7.32 9.21
C SER A 97 -0.43 5.90 9.27
N HIS A 98 -1.21 5.52 8.25
CA HIS A 98 -1.84 4.20 8.14
C HIS A 98 -1.40 3.50 6.86
N ALA A 99 -1.26 2.17 6.91
CA ALA A 99 -1.07 1.30 5.76
C ALA A 99 -2.17 0.24 5.70
N ALA A 100 -2.55 -0.16 4.49
CA ALA A 100 -3.30 -1.39 4.24
C ALA A 100 -2.34 -2.44 3.67
N GLU A 101 -2.32 -3.64 4.27
CA GLU A 101 -1.40 -4.72 3.91
C GLU A 101 -2.09 -6.08 3.92
N ASP A 102 -1.63 -6.99 3.07
CA ASP A 102 -2.17 -8.34 2.92
C ASP A 102 -1.11 -9.43 3.18
N SER A 103 0.14 -9.05 3.46
CA SER A 103 1.27 -9.97 3.64
C SER A 103 1.94 -9.82 5.00
N THR A 104 2.41 -10.93 5.59
CA THR A 104 3.17 -10.88 6.86
C THR A 104 4.39 -9.96 6.76
N ARG A 105 5.15 -10.05 5.66
CA ARG A 105 6.33 -9.20 5.42
C ARG A 105 5.96 -7.72 5.35
N GLY A 106 4.84 -7.39 4.71
CA GLY A 106 4.41 -6.01 4.61
C GLY A 106 3.85 -5.44 5.90
N VAL A 107 3.13 -6.23 6.70
CA VAL A 107 2.75 -5.82 8.06
C VAL A 107 3.98 -5.55 8.91
N GLN A 108 4.98 -6.43 8.88
CA GLN A 108 6.24 -6.23 9.60
C GLN A 108 6.94 -4.94 9.16
N ALA A 109 7.04 -4.68 7.86
CA ALA A 109 7.62 -3.44 7.34
C ALA A 109 6.85 -2.19 7.78
N GLY A 110 5.51 -2.24 7.75
CA GLY A 110 4.66 -1.12 8.15
C GLY A 110 4.81 -0.81 9.64
N VAL A 111 4.77 -1.83 10.50
CA VAL A 111 5.00 -1.70 11.95
C VAL A 111 6.42 -1.19 12.23
N ALA A 112 7.43 -1.74 11.58
CA ALA A 112 8.82 -1.31 11.74
C ALA A 112 9.04 0.15 11.31
N ALA A 113 8.25 0.64 10.36
CA ALA A 113 8.25 2.05 9.95
C ALA A 113 7.53 2.97 10.95
N GLY A 114 6.74 2.43 11.89
CA GLY A 114 5.92 3.17 12.85
C GLY A 114 4.45 3.33 12.46
N LEU A 115 4.01 2.77 11.32
CA LEU A 115 2.65 2.91 10.81
C LEU A 115 1.63 2.16 11.67
N HIS A 116 0.38 2.63 11.64
CA HIS A 116 -0.78 1.80 11.97
C HIS A 116 -1.14 0.94 10.75
N VAL A 117 -1.29 -0.37 10.91
CA VAL A 117 -1.48 -1.30 9.79
C VAL A 117 -2.87 -1.94 9.86
N PHE A 118 -3.68 -1.71 8.84
CA PHE A 118 -4.87 -2.51 8.55
C PHE A 118 -4.45 -3.77 7.82
N LEU A 119 -4.61 -4.92 8.46
CA LEU A 119 -4.24 -6.21 7.89
C LEU A 119 -5.43 -6.87 7.22
N LEU A 120 -5.40 -6.99 5.90
CA LEU A 120 -6.40 -7.67 5.08
C LEU A 120 -6.29 -9.19 5.27
N THR A 121 -7.24 -9.76 5.99
CA THR A 121 -7.21 -11.18 6.42
C THR A 121 -7.66 -12.17 5.35
N GLY A 122 -8.16 -11.69 4.20
CA GLY A 122 -8.54 -12.53 3.06
C GLY A 122 -7.43 -13.45 2.55
N GLY A 123 -6.16 -13.09 2.79
CA GLY A 123 -4.97 -13.88 2.44
C GLY A 123 -4.38 -14.75 3.56
N ARG A 124 -5.00 -14.80 4.77
CA ARG A 124 -4.46 -15.46 5.98
C ARG A 124 -2.98 -15.15 6.34
N PRO A 125 -2.55 -13.87 6.34
CA PRO A 125 -1.23 -13.52 6.85
C PRO A 125 -1.11 -13.78 8.36
N GLU A 126 0.08 -14.17 8.81
CA GLU A 126 0.39 -14.24 10.24
C GLU A 126 0.47 -12.83 10.83
N VAL A 127 -0.19 -12.63 11.97
CA VAL A 127 -0.14 -11.36 12.71
C VAL A 127 1.17 -11.31 13.51
N PRO A 128 2.05 -10.33 13.28
CA PRO A 128 3.25 -10.16 14.11
C PRO A 128 2.86 -9.92 15.58
N PRO A 129 3.74 -10.24 16.54
CA PRO A 129 3.47 -10.08 17.97
C PRO A 129 3.25 -8.61 18.40
N GLU A 130 3.63 -7.61 17.59
CA GLU A 130 3.33 -6.19 17.81
C GLU A 130 1.85 -5.86 17.56
N LYS A 131 0.98 -6.29 18.48
CA LYS A 131 -0.48 -6.21 18.35
C LYS A 131 -1.04 -4.79 18.38
N ASP A 132 -0.35 -3.83 19.01
CA ASP A 132 -0.93 -2.51 19.32
C ASP A 132 -1.08 -1.60 18.10
N ARG A 133 -0.36 -1.89 17.01
CA ARG A 133 -0.41 -1.12 15.75
C ARG A 133 -1.08 -1.86 14.60
N VAL A 134 -1.49 -3.11 14.79
CA VAL A 134 -2.07 -3.94 13.73
C VAL A 134 -3.55 -4.18 14.00
N ARG A 135 -4.40 -3.76 13.06
CA ARG A 135 -5.84 -4.01 13.09
C ARG A 135 -6.21 -4.96 11.95
N PRO A 136 -6.55 -6.23 12.23
CA PRO A 136 -7.11 -7.12 11.22
C PRO A 136 -8.46 -6.62 10.72
N VAL A 137 -8.67 -6.68 9.42
CA VAL A 137 -9.94 -6.40 8.72
C VAL A 137 -10.16 -7.45 7.64
N SER A 138 -11.41 -7.84 7.38
CA SER A 138 -11.70 -8.79 6.29
C SER A 138 -11.81 -8.08 4.92
N SER A 139 -12.10 -6.78 4.97
CA SER A 139 -12.29 -5.90 3.82
C SER A 139 -12.02 -4.45 4.23
N LEU A 140 -11.63 -3.60 3.28
CA LEU A 140 -11.47 -2.16 3.52
C LEU A 140 -12.81 -1.46 3.78
N THR A 141 -13.95 -2.12 3.51
CA THR A 141 -15.28 -1.63 3.87
C THR A 141 -15.52 -1.55 5.38
N GLU A 142 -14.74 -2.27 6.19
CA GLU A 142 -14.85 -2.28 7.67
C GLU A 142 -14.10 -1.11 8.33
N VAL A 143 -13.28 -0.39 7.56
CA VAL A 143 -12.47 0.70 8.06
C VAL A 143 -13.29 1.99 8.03
N ALA A 144 -13.42 2.62 9.19
CA ALA A 144 -14.07 3.92 9.32
C ALA A 144 -13.12 5.04 8.84
N TRP A 145 -12.89 5.12 7.52
CA TRP A 145 -12.01 6.12 6.90
C TRP A 145 -12.39 7.58 7.24
N ALA A 146 -13.68 7.82 7.52
CA ALA A 146 -14.21 9.10 7.98
C ALA A 146 -13.74 9.53 9.37
N GLY A 147 -13.23 8.61 10.19
CA GLY A 147 -12.69 8.90 11.53
C GLY A 147 -11.18 9.15 11.55
N LEU A 148 -10.49 9.02 10.41
CA LEU A 148 -9.07 9.36 10.32
C LEU A 148 -8.94 10.88 10.26
N GLU A 149 -8.39 11.52 11.28
CA GLU A 149 -8.16 12.97 11.24
C GLU A 149 -6.98 13.29 10.33
N PRO A 150 -7.11 14.26 9.40
CA PRO A 150 -5.95 14.82 8.72
C PRO A 150 -5.02 15.43 9.76
N ARG A 151 -3.79 14.94 9.85
CA ARG A 151 -2.77 15.54 10.71
C ARG A 151 -1.75 16.24 9.82
N PRO A 152 -1.84 17.57 9.66
CA PRO A 152 -0.75 18.31 9.02
C PRO A 152 0.51 18.17 9.89
N LEU A 153 1.67 18.06 9.24
CA LEU A 153 2.93 18.27 9.95
C LEU A 153 2.95 19.70 10.51
N ALA A 154 3.35 19.84 11.77
CA ALA A 154 3.70 21.12 12.38
C ALA A 154 4.93 21.72 11.70
#